data_AF-A0A955ZAM2-F1
#
_entry.id   AF-A0A955ZAM2-F1
#
_cell.length_a   1.000
_cell.length_b   1.000
_cell.length_c   1.000
_cell.angle_alpha   90.00
_cell.angle_beta   90.00
_cell.angle_gamma   90.00
#
_symmetry.space_group_name_H-M   'P 1'
#
loop_
_entity.id
_entity.type
_entity.pdbx_description
1 polymer ?
#
loop_
_entity_poly.entity_id
_entity_poly.type
_entity_poly.pdbx_seq_one_letter_code
_entity_poly.pdbx_strand_id
1 'polypeptide(L)'
;MACARPGQAPAPSLAPQRPATPLELQLRLAIDQVVTVRGLKELEPVSAEELSHEQFEALLDSGTESGDILSRNSDVVAFYHKKKKRIFVRRDVPLEASSENVMSLQDVLTHEVTHALQYQHFRASIPEQFEDRDALLANQALIEGDATLVQYLCRALRRRESKEEVADQLVGFVRWFEREDEVDDAVETDEDPGSRAQRRLEESLTYAAGVRFVASLYRAGGFELVNRAFRSAPQSTADVLHPERYVAGVGRRTIASLVPPGGPAAPQVTLGELGVMALLVDCLPLRDAEEATRGWTGDRVLSAPGGADAPLLLVAAWEDAEHARRFEQVAKRCLSDESTKRTTTRLDGTVFAFATNVEDPASALRYAMNAVGPMLPARPPLGAVRLSPVPPRGTELPVEAEGEVLSNGLWRSAYLGLTAPLPSGYSRVPNKNKSVLRIEHPSGERVRVALLAATPTKSPLRHQDVITGVVVGLEAEGFSTSTKGSGLTRGPSGDAQWTAWHASKSGVGVEMRVATVPWCGGRVLLSVSVAWPSTDKAGAAELETWATTLRPLPGEAPICAALRTQADREAREAAPAAAPRSKPSSP
;
A
#
# COMPACT_ATOMS: atom_id res chain seq x y z
N MET A 1 15.78 -29.18 -75.70
CA MET A 1 16.37 -29.02 -74.36
C MET A 1 15.70 -27.83 -73.69
N ALA A 2 15.18 -28.06 -72.48
CA ALA A 2 14.72 -27.13 -71.44
C ALA A 2 13.54 -26.18 -71.75
N CYS A 3 12.33 -26.62 -71.36
CA CYS A 3 11.20 -25.77 -71.02
C CYS A 3 11.48 -24.98 -69.74
N ALA A 4 11.26 -23.66 -69.77
CA ALA A 4 11.26 -22.79 -68.60
C ALA A 4 9.95 -22.95 -67.81
N ARG A 5 10.05 -23.04 -66.47
CA ARG A 5 8.90 -23.12 -65.55
C ARG A 5 8.21 -21.74 -65.42
N PRO A 6 6.87 -21.67 -65.39
CA PRO A 6 6.15 -20.48 -64.97
C PRO A 6 5.86 -20.49 -63.46
N GLY A 7 5.87 -19.32 -62.83
CA GLY A 7 5.24 -19.10 -61.52
C GLY A 7 6.16 -18.83 -60.34
N GLN A 8 6.78 -17.65 -60.30
CA GLN A 8 7.02 -16.95 -59.04
C GLN A 8 6.15 -15.70 -59.05
N ALA A 9 5.12 -15.67 -58.21
CA ALA A 9 4.43 -14.43 -57.90
C ALA A 9 5.46 -13.46 -57.27
N PRO A 10 5.45 -12.17 -57.63
CA PRO A 10 6.32 -11.21 -56.98
C PRO A 10 6.02 -11.21 -55.47
N ALA A 11 7.07 -11.19 -54.66
CA ALA A 11 6.95 -11.01 -53.21
C ALA A 11 6.04 -9.79 -52.94
N PRO A 12 5.14 -9.86 -51.94
CA PRO A 12 4.28 -8.73 -51.63
C PRO A 12 5.18 -7.54 -51.35
N SER A 13 5.03 -6.50 -52.18
CA SER A 13 5.64 -5.20 -51.95
C SER A 13 5.26 -4.78 -50.54
N LEU A 14 6.23 -4.75 -49.63
CA LEU A 14 6.08 -4.14 -48.32
C LEU A 14 5.69 -2.69 -48.58
N ALA A 15 4.40 -2.39 -48.45
CA ALA A 15 3.92 -1.02 -48.42
C ALA A 15 4.81 -0.25 -47.42
N PRO A 16 5.23 0.99 -47.73
CA PRO A 16 6.03 1.76 -46.80
C PRO A 16 5.28 1.84 -45.47
N GLN A 17 5.84 1.19 -44.43
CA GLN A 17 5.22 1.20 -43.12
C GLN A 17 5.14 2.65 -42.66
N ARG A 18 3.95 3.10 -42.27
CA ARG A 18 3.77 4.43 -41.69
C ARG A 18 4.76 4.56 -40.53
N PRO A 19 5.46 5.70 -40.37
CA PRO A 19 6.28 5.93 -39.19
C PRO A 19 5.44 5.69 -37.93
N ALA A 20 6.06 5.03 -36.94
CA ALA A 20 5.41 4.75 -35.68
C ALA A 20 5.04 6.05 -34.96
N THR A 21 3.87 6.11 -34.34
CA THR A 21 3.47 7.26 -33.53
C THR A 21 4.29 7.34 -32.24
N PRO A 22 4.36 8.51 -31.58
CA PRO A 22 5.01 8.62 -30.26
C PRO A 22 4.47 7.59 -29.26
N LEU A 23 3.15 7.40 -29.17
CA LEU A 23 2.55 6.38 -28.30
C LEU A 23 2.98 4.95 -28.69
N GLU A 24 3.03 4.62 -29.97
CA GLU A 24 3.49 3.29 -30.42
C GLU A 24 4.96 3.04 -30.04
N LEU A 25 5.81 4.07 -30.08
CA LEU A 25 7.20 3.97 -29.64
C LEU A 25 7.29 3.77 -28.11
N GLN A 26 6.52 4.53 -27.35
CA GLN A 26 6.46 4.40 -25.89
C GLN A 26 5.91 3.03 -25.49
N LEU A 27 4.88 2.52 -26.17
CA LEU A 27 4.34 1.18 -25.95
C LEU A 27 5.38 0.10 -26.21
N ARG A 28 6.15 0.19 -27.31
CA ARG A 28 7.22 -0.76 -27.61
C ARG A 28 8.28 -0.80 -26.50
N LEU A 29 8.66 0.37 -25.96
CA LEU A 29 9.59 0.45 -24.83
C LEU A 29 9.01 -0.18 -23.55
N ALA A 30 7.72 0.04 -23.28
CA ALA A 30 7.05 -0.56 -22.12
C ALA A 30 6.98 -2.09 -22.25
N ILE A 31 6.64 -2.61 -23.44
CA ILE A 31 6.62 -4.05 -23.73
C ILE A 31 8.01 -4.66 -23.52
N ASP A 32 9.07 -4.04 -24.06
CA ASP A 32 10.45 -4.53 -23.89
C ASP A 32 10.88 -4.59 -22.42
N GLN A 33 10.52 -3.57 -21.63
CA GLN A 33 10.77 -3.55 -20.20
C GLN A 33 10.01 -4.64 -19.45
N VAL A 34 8.70 -4.81 -19.72
CA VAL A 34 7.89 -5.85 -19.07
C VAL A 34 8.43 -7.24 -19.44
N VAL A 35 8.74 -7.49 -20.71
CA VAL A 35 9.36 -8.75 -21.17
C VAL A 35 10.67 -9.01 -20.43
N THR A 36 11.54 -8.00 -20.33
CA THR A 36 12.82 -8.09 -19.63
C THR A 36 12.65 -8.32 -18.13
N VAL A 37 11.73 -7.60 -17.48
CA VAL A 37 11.47 -7.72 -16.04
C VAL A 37 10.88 -9.07 -15.68
N ARG A 38 9.91 -9.55 -16.48
CA ARG A 38 9.22 -10.83 -16.30
C ARG A 38 10.03 -12.03 -16.79
N GLY A 39 11.16 -11.81 -17.46
CA GLY A 39 12.00 -12.89 -18.01
C GLY A 39 11.31 -13.66 -19.14
N LEU A 40 10.46 -12.97 -19.91
CA LEU A 40 9.75 -13.55 -21.05
C LEU A 40 10.62 -13.48 -22.30
N LYS A 41 10.34 -14.34 -23.29
CA LYS A 41 10.95 -14.22 -24.62
C LYS A 41 10.24 -13.18 -25.47
N GLU A 42 8.92 -13.18 -25.41
CA GLU A 42 8.03 -12.28 -26.13
C GLU A 42 6.67 -12.20 -25.39
N LEU A 43 5.87 -11.21 -25.75
CA LEU A 43 4.50 -11.00 -25.29
C LEU A 43 3.57 -11.10 -26.51
N GLU A 44 2.33 -11.61 -26.35
CA GLU A 44 1.38 -11.50 -27.47
C GLU A 44 1.14 -10.01 -27.81
N PRO A 45 0.87 -9.66 -29.08
CA PRO A 45 0.77 -8.28 -29.50
C PRO A 45 -0.19 -7.45 -28.65
N VAL A 46 0.32 -6.36 -28.07
CA VAL A 46 -0.45 -5.35 -27.34
C VAL A 46 -0.53 -4.09 -28.20
N SER A 47 -1.70 -3.47 -28.26
CA SER A 47 -1.93 -2.21 -28.97
C SER A 47 -2.39 -1.13 -27.99
N ALA A 48 -2.11 0.14 -28.32
CA ALA A 48 -2.59 1.29 -27.55
C ALA A 48 -3.25 2.33 -28.46
N GLU A 49 -4.20 3.09 -27.92
CA GLU A 49 -4.98 4.12 -28.63
C GLU A 49 -5.25 5.32 -27.73
N GLU A 50 -5.13 6.53 -28.29
CA GLU A 50 -5.40 7.79 -27.57
C GLU A 50 -6.84 8.24 -27.76
N LEU A 51 -7.53 8.47 -26.65
CA LEU A 51 -8.91 8.99 -26.63
C LEU A 51 -8.95 10.44 -26.13
N SER A 52 -9.93 11.22 -26.58
CA SER A 52 -10.25 12.48 -25.87
C SER A 52 -10.72 12.17 -24.45
N HIS A 53 -10.68 13.16 -23.56
CA HIS A 53 -11.16 13.00 -22.19
C HIS A 53 -12.60 12.44 -22.17
N GLU A 54 -13.51 13.00 -22.97
CA GLU A 54 -14.92 12.54 -23.00
C GLU A 54 -15.06 11.11 -23.53
N GLN A 55 -14.26 10.74 -24.54
CA GLN A 55 -14.28 9.38 -25.08
C GLN A 55 -13.71 8.37 -24.10
N PHE A 56 -12.69 8.77 -23.33
CA PHE A 56 -12.05 7.96 -22.31
C PHE A 56 -13.02 7.70 -21.15
N GLU A 57 -13.60 8.75 -20.58
CA GLU A 57 -14.60 8.65 -19.50
C GLU A 57 -15.83 7.84 -19.95
N ALA A 58 -16.36 8.09 -21.15
CA ALA A 58 -17.50 7.31 -21.65
C ALA A 58 -17.18 5.81 -21.81
N LEU A 59 -15.93 5.48 -22.16
CA LEU A 59 -15.51 4.08 -22.27
C LEU A 59 -15.33 3.45 -20.88
N LEU A 60 -14.77 4.20 -19.94
CA LEU A 60 -14.60 3.81 -18.53
C LEU A 60 -15.96 3.57 -17.83
N ASP A 61 -16.90 4.50 -18.02
CA ASP A 61 -18.26 4.49 -17.45
C ASP A 61 -19.16 3.41 -18.04
N SER A 62 -18.87 2.95 -19.26
CA SER A 62 -19.66 1.89 -19.90
C SER A 62 -19.67 0.58 -19.10
N GLY A 63 -18.88 0.48 -18.02
CA GLY A 63 -18.90 -0.62 -17.06
C GLY A 63 -18.47 -1.95 -17.66
N THR A 64 -18.01 -1.93 -18.91
CA THR A 64 -17.61 -3.13 -19.65
C THR A 64 -16.11 -3.31 -19.57
N GLU A 65 -15.66 -3.83 -18.41
CA GLU A 65 -14.40 -4.57 -18.31
C GLU A 65 -13.08 -3.79 -18.32
N SER A 66 -13.09 -2.55 -17.85
CA SER A 66 -11.94 -2.07 -17.06
C SER A 66 -11.94 -2.94 -15.79
N GLY A 67 -10.90 -3.74 -15.57
CA GLY A 67 -10.91 -4.83 -14.59
C GLY A 67 -11.01 -4.40 -13.12
N ASP A 68 -11.24 -3.13 -12.86
CA ASP A 68 -10.99 -2.50 -11.58
C ASP A 68 -12.25 -1.77 -11.12
N ILE A 69 -12.80 -2.20 -9.97
CA ILE A 69 -13.96 -1.53 -9.35
C ILE A 69 -13.60 -0.11 -8.90
N LEU A 70 -12.31 0.15 -8.79
CA LEU A 70 -11.72 1.42 -8.34
C LEU A 70 -11.40 2.37 -9.49
N SER A 71 -11.55 1.95 -10.76
CA SER A 71 -11.31 2.83 -11.92
C SER A 71 -12.41 3.89 -12.12
N ARG A 72 -13.23 4.18 -11.11
CA ARG A 72 -14.25 5.25 -11.15
C ARG A 72 -13.73 6.60 -10.63
N ASN A 73 -12.41 6.74 -10.50
CA ASN A 73 -11.77 8.00 -10.12
C ASN A 73 -11.33 8.76 -11.39
N SER A 74 -11.55 10.09 -11.40
CA SER A 74 -11.19 11.02 -12.48
C SER A 74 -9.68 11.10 -12.81
N ASP A 75 -8.86 10.36 -12.07
CA ASP A 75 -7.41 10.41 -12.11
C ASP A 75 -6.80 9.24 -12.92
N VAL A 76 -7.63 8.32 -13.43
CA VAL A 76 -7.17 7.25 -14.34
C VAL A 76 -6.77 7.88 -15.67
N VAL A 77 -5.52 7.66 -16.08
CA VAL A 77 -4.92 8.24 -17.29
C VAL A 77 -4.74 7.23 -18.43
N ALA A 78 -4.78 5.94 -18.10
CA ALA A 78 -4.85 4.84 -19.05
C ALA A 78 -5.52 3.62 -18.42
N PHE A 79 -6.01 2.69 -19.25
CA PHE A 79 -6.44 1.36 -18.80
C PHE A 79 -6.37 0.33 -19.93
N TYR A 80 -6.11 -0.93 -19.59
CA TYR A 80 -6.22 -2.07 -20.48
C TYR A 80 -7.66 -2.61 -20.52
N HIS A 81 -8.26 -2.58 -21.70
CA HIS A 81 -9.61 -3.08 -21.92
C HIS A 81 -9.60 -4.55 -22.35
N LYS A 82 -10.14 -5.44 -21.51
CA LYS A 82 -10.08 -6.91 -21.70
C LYS A 82 -10.75 -7.39 -23.00
N LYS A 83 -12.01 -6.99 -23.27
CA LYS A 83 -12.72 -7.26 -24.54
C LYS A 83 -12.00 -6.77 -25.79
N LYS A 84 -11.57 -5.51 -25.78
CA LYS A 84 -10.91 -4.87 -26.94
C LYS A 84 -9.44 -5.27 -27.08
N LYS A 85 -8.85 -5.90 -26.06
CA LYS A 85 -7.44 -6.29 -25.97
C LYS A 85 -6.50 -5.14 -26.34
N ARG A 86 -6.79 -3.97 -25.77
CA ARG A 86 -6.16 -2.70 -26.15
C ARG A 86 -6.04 -1.80 -24.92
N ILE A 87 -4.92 -1.09 -24.85
CA ILE A 87 -4.69 -0.03 -23.87
C ILE A 87 -5.29 1.26 -24.42
N PHE A 88 -6.11 1.94 -23.63
CA PHE A 88 -6.57 3.28 -23.95
C PHE A 88 -5.82 4.27 -23.08
N VAL A 89 -5.35 5.37 -23.66
CA VAL A 89 -4.63 6.44 -22.98
C VAL A 89 -5.36 7.76 -23.22
N ARG A 90 -5.47 8.59 -22.20
CA ARG A 90 -6.10 9.92 -22.33
C ARG A 90 -5.14 10.87 -23.05
N ARG A 91 -5.62 11.58 -24.08
CA ARG A 91 -4.78 12.41 -24.98
C ARG A 91 -4.21 13.66 -24.30
N ASP A 92 -4.83 14.13 -23.23
CA ASP A 92 -4.39 15.26 -22.40
C ASP A 92 -3.23 14.91 -21.47
N VAL A 93 -2.84 13.63 -21.39
CA VAL A 93 -1.64 13.18 -20.67
C VAL A 93 -0.41 13.56 -21.50
N PRO A 94 0.53 14.37 -20.97
CA PRO A 94 1.72 14.75 -21.72
C PRO A 94 2.51 13.51 -22.17
N LEU A 95 2.59 13.32 -23.50
CA LEU A 95 3.30 12.17 -24.11
C LEU A 95 4.82 12.31 -24.02
N GLU A 96 5.31 13.54 -23.84
CA GLU A 96 6.73 13.81 -23.62
C GLU A 96 7.05 13.67 -22.14
N ALA A 97 8.08 12.87 -21.85
CA ALA A 97 8.74 12.89 -20.56
C ALA A 97 9.41 14.27 -20.38
N SER A 98 8.66 15.27 -19.95
CA SER A 98 9.29 16.34 -19.19
C SER A 98 9.94 15.69 -17.98
N SER A 99 11.10 16.19 -17.56
CA SER A 99 11.79 15.77 -16.34
C SER A 99 10.98 16.02 -15.04
N GLU A 100 9.71 16.35 -15.17
CA GLU A 100 8.82 16.93 -14.16
C GLU A 100 7.62 16.00 -13.81
N ASN A 101 7.37 14.90 -14.55
CA ASN A 101 6.30 13.93 -14.24
C ASN A 101 6.87 12.62 -13.65
N VAL A 102 6.34 12.14 -12.50
CA VAL A 102 6.84 10.90 -11.82
C VAL A 102 6.15 9.65 -12.32
N MET A 103 4.84 9.68 -12.60
CA MET A 103 4.29 8.72 -13.55
C MET A 103 4.69 9.19 -14.94
N SER A 104 5.87 8.75 -15.35
CA SER A 104 6.20 8.78 -16.76
C SER A 104 5.12 7.99 -17.50
N LEU A 105 4.77 8.40 -18.73
CA LEU A 105 3.92 7.57 -19.59
C LEU A 105 4.45 6.13 -19.67
N GLN A 106 5.77 5.94 -19.52
CA GLN A 106 6.38 4.62 -19.36
C GLN A 106 5.89 3.85 -18.15
N ASP A 107 5.75 4.46 -16.97
CA ASP A 107 5.23 3.76 -15.78
C ASP A 107 3.79 3.30 -16.00
N VAL A 108 2.94 4.20 -16.47
CA VAL A 108 1.54 3.90 -16.83
C VAL A 108 1.49 2.76 -17.84
N LEU A 109 2.24 2.85 -18.94
CA LEU A 109 2.23 1.80 -19.96
C LEU A 109 2.79 0.48 -19.45
N THR A 110 3.82 0.46 -18.59
CA THR A 110 4.31 -0.79 -18.00
C THR A 110 3.29 -1.45 -17.08
N HIS A 111 2.49 -0.65 -16.37
CA HIS A 111 1.35 -1.12 -15.59
C HIS A 111 0.29 -1.76 -16.49
N GLU A 112 -0.17 -1.02 -17.51
CA GLU A 112 -1.22 -1.49 -18.42
C GLU A 112 -0.80 -2.69 -19.30
N VAL A 113 0.46 -2.73 -19.73
CA VAL A 113 1.02 -3.88 -20.43
C VAL A 113 1.04 -5.11 -19.51
N THR A 114 1.23 -4.91 -18.20
CA THR A 114 1.15 -6.02 -17.24
C THR A 114 -0.28 -6.56 -17.12
N HIS A 115 -1.32 -5.73 -17.17
CA HIS A 115 -2.69 -6.23 -17.28
C HIS A 115 -2.94 -7.02 -18.56
N ALA A 116 -2.39 -6.58 -19.68
CA ALA A 116 -2.45 -7.35 -20.93
C ALA A 116 -1.80 -8.73 -20.75
N LEU A 117 -0.60 -8.78 -20.16
CA LEU A 117 0.11 -10.02 -19.82
C LEU A 117 -0.72 -10.92 -18.90
N GLN A 118 -1.28 -10.36 -17.83
CA GLN A 118 -2.10 -11.12 -16.88
C GLN A 118 -3.32 -11.72 -17.56
N TYR A 119 -3.99 -10.96 -18.43
CA TYR A 119 -5.12 -11.47 -19.21
C TYR A 119 -4.70 -12.59 -20.18
N GLN A 120 -3.56 -12.46 -20.84
CA GLN A 120 -3.05 -13.49 -21.76
C GLN A 120 -2.76 -14.82 -21.05
N HIS A 121 -2.19 -14.77 -19.84
CA HIS A 121 -1.68 -15.96 -19.15
C HIS A 121 -2.57 -16.51 -18.03
N PHE A 122 -3.40 -15.68 -17.39
CA PHE A 122 -4.15 -16.03 -16.18
C PHE A 122 -5.66 -15.84 -16.28
N ARG A 123 -6.21 -15.44 -17.44
CA ARG A 123 -7.68 -15.27 -17.60
C ARG A 123 -8.53 -16.46 -17.15
N ALA A 124 -8.02 -17.69 -17.27
CA ALA A 124 -8.74 -18.90 -16.85
C ALA A 124 -8.70 -19.12 -15.32
N SER A 125 -7.80 -18.42 -14.64
CA SER A 125 -7.61 -18.50 -13.19
C SER A 125 -8.22 -17.31 -12.44
N ILE A 126 -8.63 -16.26 -13.15
CA ILE A 126 -9.31 -15.09 -12.59
C ILE A 126 -10.80 -15.22 -12.93
N PRO A 127 -11.68 -15.49 -11.95
CA PRO A 127 -13.12 -15.53 -12.18
C PRO A 127 -13.65 -14.22 -12.78
N GLU A 128 -14.56 -14.31 -13.75
CA GLU A 128 -15.26 -13.13 -14.31
C GLU A 128 -16.34 -12.59 -13.37
N GLN A 129 -16.82 -13.45 -12.46
CA GLN A 129 -17.86 -13.14 -11.47
C GLN A 129 -17.46 -13.73 -10.13
N PHE A 130 -17.70 -12.96 -9.07
CA PHE A 130 -17.50 -13.38 -7.70
C PHE A 130 -18.86 -13.31 -6.99
N GLU A 131 -19.22 -14.37 -6.27
CA GLU A 131 -20.41 -14.37 -5.42
C GLU A 131 -20.23 -13.48 -4.18
N ASP A 132 -18.98 -13.20 -3.81
CA ASP A 132 -18.58 -12.54 -2.58
C ASP A 132 -17.66 -11.33 -2.86
N ARG A 133 -17.99 -10.17 -2.29
CA ARG A 133 -17.21 -8.93 -2.44
C ARG A 133 -15.83 -9.04 -1.78
N ASP A 134 -15.69 -9.80 -0.69
CA ASP A 134 -14.41 -10.00 -0.03
C ASP A 134 -13.42 -10.75 -0.93
N ALA A 135 -13.89 -11.81 -1.59
CA ALA A 135 -13.10 -12.58 -2.54
C ALA A 135 -12.72 -11.74 -3.78
N LEU A 136 -13.66 -10.93 -4.27
CA LEU A 136 -13.44 -10.01 -5.40
C LEU A 136 -12.32 -9.02 -5.11
N LEU A 137 -12.40 -8.32 -3.96
CA LEU A 137 -11.38 -7.36 -3.52
C LEU A 137 -10.01 -8.01 -3.35
N ALA A 138 -9.97 -9.22 -2.79
CA ALA A 138 -8.73 -9.97 -2.63
C ALA A 138 -8.06 -10.30 -3.97
N ASN A 139 -8.86 -10.67 -4.97
CA ASN A 139 -8.37 -10.98 -6.32
C ASN A 139 -7.91 -9.72 -7.05
N GLN A 140 -8.62 -8.60 -6.89
CA GLN A 140 -8.21 -7.30 -7.42
C GLN A 140 -6.87 -6.87 -6.85
N ALA A 141 -6.67 -6.97 -5.53
CA ALA A 141 -5.39 -6.66 -4.91
C ALA A 141 -4.22 -7.53 -5.40
N LEU A 142 -4.45 -8.80 -5.79
CA LEU A 142 -3.41 -9.61 -6.45
C LEU A 142 -3.08 -9.07 -7.86
N ILE A 143 -4.10 -8.73 -8.64
CA ILE A 143 -3.97 -8.23 -10.02
C ILE A 143 -3.22 -6.89 -10.03
N GLU A 144 -3.72 -5.91 -9.26
CA GLU A 144 -3.15 -4.57 -9.16
C GLU A 144 -1.80 -4.57 -8.44
N GLY A 145 -1.62 -5.45 -7.45
CA GLY A 145 -0.34 -5.65 -6.78
C GLY A 145 0.75 -6.15 -7.71
N ASP A 146 0.45 -7.07 -8.63
CA ASP A 146 1.41 -7.57 -9.64
C ASP A 146 1.72 -6.51 -10.71
N ALA A 147 0.71 -5.77 -11.19
CA ALA A 147 0.92 -4.68 -12.14
C ALA A 147 1.79 -3.56 -11.54
N THR A 148 1.48 -3.16 -10.31
CA THR A 148 2.27 -2.18 -9.55
C THR A 148 3.69 -2.68 -9.29
N LEU A 149 3.89 -3.93 -8.86
CA LEU A 149 5.24 -4.49 -8.68
C LEU A 149 6.04 -4.41 -9.99
N VAL A 150 5.47 -4.86 -11.11
CA VAL A 150 6.17 -4.86 -12.41
C VAL A 150 6.51 -3.44 -12.86
N GLN A 151 5.59 -2.50 -12.70
CA GLN A 151 5.84 -1.08 -12.95
C GLN A 151 7.08 -0.59 -12.18
N TYR A 152 7.14 -0.85 -10.87
CA TYR A 152 8.28 -0.45 -10.03
C TYR A 152 9.59 -1.14 -10.44
N LEU A 153 9.54 -2.42 -10.82
CA LEU A 153 10.72 -3.14 -11.30
C LEU A 153 11.18 -2.66 -12.70
N CYS A 154 10.26 -2.22 -13.57
CA CYS A 154 10.58 -1.59 -14.85
C CYS A 154 11.23 -0.22 -14.63
N ARG A 155 10.70 0.57 -13.68
CA ARG A 155 11.31 1.84 -13.25
C ARG A 155 12.72 1.62 -12.72
N ALA A 156 12.92 0.61 -11.87
CA ALA A 156 14.22 0.20 -11.37
C ALA A 156 15.19 -0.16 -12.50
N LEU A 157 14.72 -0.92 -13.50
CA LEU A 157 15.49 -1.26 -14.70
C LEU A 157 15.96 -0.01 -15.45
N ARG A 158 15.07 0.98 -15.68
CA ARG A 158 15.42 2.25 -16.34
C ARG A 158 16.44 3.06 -15.55
N ARG A 159 16.35 3.03 -14.21
CA ARG A 159 17.26 3.73 -13.29
C ARG A 159 18.54 2.94 -12.95
N ARG A 160 18.66 1.71 -13.44
CA ARG A 160 19.76 0.77 -13.11
C ARG A 160 19.87 0.48 -11.60
N GLU A 161 18.71 0.38 -10.95
CA GLU A 161 18.56 0.02 -9.53
C GLU A 161 18.37 -1.49 -9.35
N SER A 162 18.63 -2.01 -8.15
CA SER A 162 18.40 -3.43 -7.83
C SER A 162 16.90 -3.71 -7.69
N LYS A 163 16.44 -4.79 -8.35
CA LYS A 163 15.06 -5.28 -8.25
C LYS A 163 14.76 -5.79 -6.84
N GLU A 164 15.74 -6.43 -6.21
CA GLU A 164 15.65 -6.97 -4.86
C GLU A 164 15.51 -5.84 -3.83
N GLU A 165 16.31 -4.78 -3.96
CA GLU A 165 16.19 -3.59 -3.12
C GLU A 165 14.81 -2.93 -3.26
N VAL A 166 14.31 -2.77 -4.50
CA VAL A 166 12.97 -2.20 -4.73
C VAL A 166 11.86 -3.10 -4.16
N ALA A 167 11.96 -4.42 -4.30
CA ALA A 167 10.99 -5.34 -3.72
C ALA A 167 11.02 -5.31 -2.17
N ASP A 168 12.20 -5.28 -1.56
CA ASP A 168 12.37 -5.05 -0.12
C ASP A 168 11.74 -3.71 0.29
N GLN A 169 11.87 -2.68 -0.54
CA GLN A 169 11.31 -1.36 -0.27
C GLN A 169 9.79 -1.34 -0.29
N LEU A 170 9.16 -2.01 -1.27
CA LEU A 170 7.70 -2.10 -1.40
C LEU A 170 7.08 -2.77 -0.18
N VAL A 171 7.66 -3.87 0.32
CA VAL A 171 7.14 -4.54 1.52
C VAL A 171 7.34 -3.72 2.79
N GLY A 172 8.46 -2.98 2.89
CA GLY A 172 8.81 -2.22 4.08
C GLY A 172 8.15 -0.84 4.19
N PHE A 173 8.01 -0.09 3.09
CA PHE A 173 7.54 1.31 3.12
C PHE A 173 6.02 1.42 3.09
N VAL A 174 5.34 0.55 2.34
CA VAL A 174 3.88 0.46 2.35
C VAL A 174 3.36 0.24 3.77
N ARG A 175 3.97 -0.70 4.51
CA ARG A 175 3.68 -0.95 5.94
C ARG A 175 3.80 0.27 6.85
N TRP A 176 4.56 1.28 6.45
CA TRP A 176 4.79 2.48 7.24
C TRP A 176 3.72 3.54 6.94
N PHE A 177 3.32 3.70 5.68
CA PHE A 177 2.20 4.57 5.26
C PHE A 177 0.82 4.01 5.59
N GLU A 178 0.62 2.70 5.55
CA GLU A 178 -0.61 2.04 6.05
C GLU A 178 -0.92 2.44 7.51
N ARG A 179 0.08 2.92 8.26
CA ARG A 179 -0.06 3.38 9.65
C ARG A 179 -0.19 4.90 9.81
N GLU A 180 -0.18 5.68 8.73
CA GLU A 180 -0.37 7.14 8.81
C GLU A 180 -1.86 7.50 8.69
N ASP A 181 -2.51 7.81 9.82
CA ASP A 181 -3.90 8.31 9.96
C ASP A 181 -4.18 9.69 9.27
N GLU A 182 -3.44 10.09 8.23
CA GLU A 182 -3.16 11.51 7.97
C GLU A 182 -3.81 12.19 6.76
N VAL A 183 -4.64 11.52 5.97
CA VAL A 183 -5.30 12.18 4.82
C VAL A 183 -6.80 12.31 5.04
N ASP A 184 -7.26 12.93 6.13
CA ASP A 184 -8.71 12.93 6.43
C ASP A 184 -9.44 14.26 6.59
N ASP A 185 -8.80 15.44 6.53
CA ASP A 185 -9.52 16.69 6.84
C ASP A 185 -9.58 17.72 5.70
N ALA A 186 -9.98 17.36 4.46
CA ALA A 186 -10.10 18.37 3.41
C ALA A 186 -11.18 18.22 2.34
N VAL A 187 -12.16 17.32 2.48
CA VAL A 187 -13.32 17.33 1.57
C VAL A 187 -14.63 17.14 2.33
N GLU A 188 -15.35 18.23 2.54
CA GLU A 188 -16.80 18.18 2.75
C GLU A 188 -17.43 17.75 1.42
N THR A 189 -17.95 16.52 1.38
CA THR A 189 -18.86 16.04 0.33
C THR A 189 -20.17 15.62 1.01
N ASP A 190 -21.27 15.62 0.25
CA ASP A 190 -22.57 15.09 0.69
C ASP A 190 -22.60 13.55 0.82
N GLU A 191 -21.46 12.85 0.69
CA GLU A 191 -21.39 11.39 0.83
C GLU A 191 -21.44 10.95 2.31
N ASP A 192 -22.19 9.88 2.56
CA ASP A 192 -22.30 9.23 3.88
C ASP A 192 -20.92 8.79 4.40
N PRO A 193 -20.51 9.17 5.64
CA PRO A 193 -19.18 8.89 6.18
C PRO A 193 -18.75 7.41 6.10
N GLY A 194 -19.65 6.47 6.39
CA GLY A 194 -19.33 5.03 6.35
C GLY A 194 -19.03 4.52 4.94
N SER A 195 -19.64 5.10 3.91
CA SER A 195 -19.35 4.78 2.51
C SER A 195 -17.97 5.28 2.05
N ARG A 196 -17.49 6.39 2.65
CA ARG A 196 -16.19 6.99 2.35
C ARG A 196 -15.04 6.17 2.94
N ALA A 197 -15.14 5.81 4.22
CA ALA A 197 -14.11 5.03 4.90
C ALA A 197 -13.95 3.64 4.27
N GLN A 198 -15.06 3.01 3.90
CA GLN A 198 -15.03 1.76 3.14
C GLN A 198 -14.31 1.89 1.79
N ARG A 199 -14.65 2.90 0.98
CA ARG A 199 -14.01 3.11 -0.33
C ARG A 199 -12.50 3.30 -0.18
N ARG A 200 -12.09 4.11 0.80
CA ARG A 200 -10.68 4.34 1.11
C ARG A 200 -9.95 3.04 1.43
N LEU A 201 -10.52 2.21 2.30
CA LEU A 201 -9.93 0.93 2.67
C LEU A 201 -9.81 -0.03 1.47
N GLU A 202 -10.82 -0.05 0.59
CA GLU A 202 -10.80 -0.86 -0.63
C GLU A 202 -9.69 -0.39 -1.61
N GLU A 203 -9.48 0.92 -1.74
CA GLU A 203 -8.36 1.49 -2.49
C GLU A 203 -7.01 1.10 -1.88
N SER A 204 -6.80 1.36 -0.59
CA SER A 204 -5.56 1.00 0.10
C SER A 204 -5.29 -0.51 0.06
N LEU A 205 -6.32 -1.36 0.13
CA LEU A 205 -6.15 -2.80 -0.05
C LEU A 205 -5.62 -3.13 -1.45
N THR A 206 -6.24 -2.57 -2.47
CA THR A 206 -5.97 -2.95 -3.86
C THR A 206 -4.57 -2.53 -4.30
N TYR A 207 -4.16 -1.33 -3.90
CA TYR A 207 -2.84 -0.79 -4.27
C TYR A 207 -1.78 -1.10 -3.20
N ALA A 208 -1.96 -0.62 -1.97
CA ALA A 208 -0.98 -0.75 -0.89
C ALA A 208 -0.82 -2.21 -0.43
N ALA A 209 -1.88 -2.79 0.13
CA ALA A 209 -1.81 -4.17 0.64
C ALA A 209 -1.53 -5.17 -0.51
N GLY A 210 -2.08 -4.92 -1.70
CA GLY A 210 -1.86 -5.69 -2.92
C GLY A 210 -0.40 -5.73 -3.34
N VAL A 211 0.26 -4.58 -3.53
CA VAL A 211 1.68 -4.56 -3.92
C VAL A 211 2.56 -5.17 -2.82
N ARG A 212 2.24 -4.94 -1.54
CA ARG A 212 2.94 -5.56 -0.41
C ARG A 212 2.80 -7.08 -0.43
N PHE A 213 1.62 -7.61 -0.71
CA PHE A 213 1.35 -9.04 -0.83
C PHE A 213 2.18 -9.65 -1.97
N VAL A 214 2.10 -9.07 -3.16
CA VAL A 214 2.81 -9.57 -4.35
C VAL A 214 4.33 -9.43 -4.22
N ALA A 215 4.82 -8.30 -3.69
CA ALA A 215 6.24 -8.12 -3.39
C ALA A 215 6.74 -9.12 -2.34
N SER A 216 5.93 -9.48 -1.34
CA SER A 216 6.29 -10.51 -0.35
C SER A 216 6.48 -11.88 -1.00
N LEU A 217 5.62 -12.25 -1.95
CA LEU A 217 5.78 -13.47 -2.75
C LEU A 217 7.00 -13.38 -3.68
N TYR A 218 7.17 -12.26 -4.38
CA TYR A 218 8.32 -12.06 -5.27
C TYR A 218 9.65 -12.21 -4.52
N ARG A 219 9.76 -11.65 -3.30
CA ARG A 219 10.96 -11.78 -2.44
C ARG A 219 11.22 -13.22 -1.98
N ALA A 220 10.18 -14.05 -1.90
CA ALA A 220 10.30 -15.43 -1.43
C ALA A 220 10.61 -16.44 -2.55
N GLY A 221 10.20 -16.16 -3.79
CA GLY A 221 10.36 -17.12 -4.89
C GLY A 221 10.26 -16.55 -6.30
N GLY A 222 10.46 -15.23 -6.47
CA GLY A 222 10.39 -14.54 -7.75
C GLY A 222 9.01 -14.60 -8.40
N PHE A 223 8.95 -14.29 -9.70
CA PHE A 223 7.69 -14.32 -10.46
C PHE A 223 7.06 -15.71 -10.56
N GLU A 224 7.83 -16.80 -10.45
CA GLU A 224 7.24 -18.14 -10.40
C GLU A 224 6.30 -18.31 -9.20
N LEU A 225 6.67 -17.73 -8.05
CA LEU A 225 5.79 -17.77 -6.88
C LEU A 225 4.54 -16.92 -7.07
N VAL A 226 4.69 -15.72 -7.65
CA VAL A 226 3.57 -14.82 -7.99
C VAL A 226 2.62 -15.49 -8.99
N ASN A 227 3.17 -16.12 -10.04
CA ASN A 227 2.40 -16.86 -11.05
C ASN A 227 1.60 -18.04 -10.44
N ARG A 228 2.12 -18.68 -9.37
CA ARG A 228 1.36 -19.71 -8.64
C ARG A 228 0.22 -19.10 -7.84
N ALA A 229 0.38 -17.89 -7.29
CA ALA A 229 -0.71 -17.20 -6.61
C ALA A 229 -1.89 -16.91 -7.54
N PHE A 230 -1.68 -16.56 -8.81
CA PHE A 230 -2.77 -16.45 -9.78
C PHE A 230 -3.57 -17.76 -9.96
N ARG A 231 -2.93 -18.93 -9.86
CA ARG A 231 -3.61 -20.25 -9.95
C ARG A 231 -4.23 -20.69 -8.63
N SER A 232 -3.93 -20.01 -7.53
CA SER A 232 -4.42 -20.31 -6.20
C SER A 232 -4.70 -18.99 -5.49
N ALA A 233 -5.54 -18.18 -6.13
CA ALA A 233 -5.76 -16.78 -5.78
C ALA A 233 -6.21 -16.62 -4.32
N PRO A 234 -5.87 -15.50 -3.67
CA PRO A 234 -6.38 -15.20 -2.34
C PRO A 234 -7.91 -15.21 -2.38
N GLN A 235 -8.52 -15.80 -1.34
CA GLN A 235 -9.97 -16.00 -1.31
C GLN A 235 -10.70 -14.90 -0.52
N SER A 236 -9.94 -13.99 0.08
CA SER A 236 -10.47 -12.97 1.00
C SER A 236 -9.39 -11.93 1.32
N THR A 237 -9.83 -10.73 1.66
CA THR A 237 -8.96 -9.60 2.02
C THR A 237 -7.97 -9.94 3.13
N ALA A 238 -8.32 -10.85 4.06
CA ALA A 238 -7.40 -11.33 5.11
C ALA A 238 -6.15 -12.04 4.54
N ASP A 239 -6.24 -12.70 3.39
CA ASP A 239 -5.08 -13.35 2.75
C ASP A 239 -4.08 -12.31 2.23
N VAL A 240 -4.60 -11.18 1.75
CA VAL A 240 -3.80 -10.07 1.20
C VAL A 240 -3.19 -9.23 2.31
N LEU A 241 -3.99 -8.87 3.32
CA LEU A 241 -3.55 -8.11 4.49
C LEU A 241 -2.43 -8.83 5.26
N HIS A 242 -2.48 -10.17 5.27
CA HIS A 242 -1.54 -11.04 5.99
C HIS A 242 -0.94 -12.10 5.06
N PRO A 243 0.07 -11.75 4.24
CA PRO A 243 0.69 -12.69 3.29
C PRO A 243 1.22 -13.97 3.97
N GLU A 244 1.67 -13.88 5.22
CA GLU A 244 2.12 -15.01 6.03
C GLU A 244 1.01 -16.04 6.30
N ARG A 245 -0.23 -15.58 6.50
CA ARG A 245 -1.40 -16.44 6.71
C ARG A 245 -1.79 -17.13 5.41
N TYR A 246 -1.75 -16.40 4.31
CA TYR A 246 -2.00 -16.95 2.98
C TYR A 246 -1.01 -18.07 2.64
N VAL A 247 0.30 -17.86 2.79
CA VAL A 247 1.28 -18.92 2.47
C VAL A 247 1.19 -20.12 3.42
N ALA A 248 0.83 -19.90 4.69
CA ALA A 248 0.57 -20.97 5.65
C ALA A 248 -0.77 -21.68 5.37
N GLY A 249 -1.62 -21.09 4.54
CA GLY A 249 -2.95 -21.59 4.22
C GLY A 249 -3.83 -21.68 5.46
N VAL A 250 -3.78 -20.69 6.35
CA VAL A 250 -4.56 -20.68 7.59
C VAL A 250 -6.05 -20.91 7.26
N GLY A 251 -6.67 -21.80 8.04
CA GLY A 251 -8.06 -22.19 7.85
C GLY A 251 -9.04 -21.03 8.03
N ARG A 252 -10.21 -21.16 7.39
CA ARG A 252 -11.36 -20.26 7.53
C ARG A 252 -12.55 -21.02 8.08
N ARG A 253 -13.44 -20.34 8.79
CA ARG A 253 -14.70 -20.92 9.24
C ARG A 253 -15.74 -20.85 8.13
N THR A 254 -16.46 -21.94 7.93
CA THR A 254 -17.67 -21.91 7.08
C THR A 254 -18.78 -21.22 7.86
N ILE A 255 -19.48 -20.25 7.27
CA ILE A 255 -20.66 -19.63 7.87
C ILE A 255 -21.83 -19.81 6.92
N ALA A 256 -22.83 -20.55 7.41
CA ALA A 256 -24.05 -20.83 6.67
C ALA A 256 -24.86 -19.54 6.43
N SER A 257 -25.70 -19.55 5.39
CA SER A 257 -26.62 -18.44 5.14
C SER A 257 -27.53 -18.23 6.36
N LEU A 258 -27.66 -16.98 6.75
CA LEU A 258 -28.55 -16.55 7.80
C LEU A 258 -29.99 -16.50 7.27
N VAL A 259 -30.96 -16.98 8.03
CA VAL A 259 -32.39 -16.80 7.76
C VAL A 259 -32.97 -16.09 8.97
N PRO A 260 -33.53 -14.88 8.84
CA PRO A 260 -34.17 -14.21 9.97
C PRO A 260 -35.31 -15.10 10.48
N PRO A 261 -35.43 -15.36 11.79
CA PRO A 261 -36.60 -16.05 12.31
C PRO A 261 -37.87 -15.27 11.95
N GLY A 262 -38.71 -15.82 11.06
CA GLY A 262 -39.99 -15.22 10.66
C GLY A 262 -39.95 -14.10 9.61
N GLY A 263 -38.79 -13.78 9.03
CA GLY A 263 -38.63 -12.72 8.02
C GLY A 263 -38.45 -13.24 6.58
N PRO A 264 -38.65 -12.38 5.55
CA PRO A 264 -38.33 -12.73 4.16
C PRO A 264 -36.82 -12.92 3.98
N ALA A 265 -36.43 -13.66 2.93
CA ALA A 265 -35.03 -13.75 2.54
C ALA A 265 -34.46 -12.35 2.27
N ALA A 266 -33.36 -12.01 2.95
CA ALA A 266 -32.66 -10.74 2.79
C ALA A 266 -31.28 -10.98 2.14
N PRO A 267 -30.77 -9.99 1.39
CA PRO A 267 -29.41 -10.04 0.87
C PRO A 267 -28.41 -10.27 2.00
N GLN A 268 -27.40 -11.07 1.69
CA GLN A 268 -26.33 -11.38 2.60
C GLN A 268 -25.00 -11.23 1.93
N VAL A 269 -24.04 -10.77 2.70
CA VAL A 269 -22.67 -10.52 2.23
C VAL A 269 -21.69 -11.08 3.25
N THR A 270 -20.52 -11.49 2.76
CA THR A 270 -19.34 -11.57 3.61
C THR A 270 -18.65 -10.21 3.47
N LEU A 271 -18.27 -9.64 4.60
CA LEU A 271 -17.51 -8.39 4.63
C LEU A 271 -16.01 -8.64 4.45
N GLY A 272 -15.51 -9.74 4.99
CA GLY A 272 -14.06 -9.96 5.09
C GLY A 272 -13.43 -9.19 6.23
N GLU A 273 -12.15 -9.43 6.49
CA GLU A 273 -11.41 -8.67 7.51
C GLU A 273 -11.41 -7.17 7.20
N LEU A 274 -11.27 -6.78 5.93
CA LEU A 274 -11.32 -5.37 5.52
C LEU A 274 -12.71 -4.75 5.75
N GLY A 275 -13.79 -5.44 5.36
CA GLY A 275 -15.13 -4.91 5.55
C GLY A 275 -15.55 -4.85 7.02
N VAL A 276 -15.13 -5.82 7.84
CA VAL A 276 -15.32 -5.76 9.31
C VAL A 276 -14.51 -4.61 9.92
N MET A 277 -13.32 -4.32 9.40
CA MET A 277 -12.50 -3.17 9.80
C MET A 277 -13.19 -1.85 9.43
N ALA A 278 -13.81 -1.78 8.24
CA ALA A 278 -14.56 -0.61 7.80
C ALA A 278 -15.72 -0.24 8.76
N LEU A 279 -16.27 -1.20 9.51
CA LEU A 279 -17.28 -0.93 10.53
C LEU A 279 -16.73 -0.21 11.78
N LEU A 280 -15.42 -0.16 11.95
CA LEU A 280 -14.77 0.37 13.16
C LEU A 280 -14.09 1.72 12.94
N VAL A 281 -13.69 2.04 11.71
CA VAL A 281 -12.84 3.20 11.40
C VAL A 281 -13.50 4.56 11.59
N ASP A 282 -14.84 4.63 11.58
CA ASP A 282 -15.56 5.86 11.95
C ASP A 282 -15.51 6.15 13.47
N CYS A 283 -15.21 5.12 14.26
CA CYS A 283 -15.19 5.16 15.73
C CYS A 283 -13.77 5.06 16.31
N LEU A 284 -12.82 4.52 15.54
CA LEU A 284 -11.47 4.21 15.96
C LEU A 284 -10.44 4.70 14.93
N PRO A 285 -9.24 5.09 15.39
CA PRO A 285 -8.10 5.22 14.49
C PRO A 285 -7.88 3.93 13.70
N LEU A 286 -7.44 4.03 12.44
CA LEU A 286 -7.29 2.90 11.53
C LEU A 286 -6.46 1.78 12.15
N ARG A 287 -5.33 2.14 12.78
CA ARG A 287 -4.45 1.19 13.46
C ARG A 287 -5.15 0.37 14.56
N ASP A 288 -6.03 1.01 15.34
CA ASP A 288 -6.75 0.32 16.40
C ASP A 288 -7.83 -0.59 15.82
N ALA A 289 -8.47 -0.17 14.71
CA ALA A 289 -9.38 -1.01 13.95
C ALA A 289 -8.67 -2.24 13.35
N GLU A 290 -7.50 -2.07 12.72
CA GLU A 290 -6.67 -3.16 12.21
C GLU A 290 -6.29 -4.17 13.29
N GLU A 291 -5.88 -3.69 14.46
CA GLU A 291 -5.50 -4.56 15.58
C GLU A 291 -6.71 -5.32 16.14
N ALA A 292 -7.88 -4.68 16.17
CA ALA A 292 -9.13 -5.27 16.65
C ALA A 292 -9.70 -6.33 15.70
N THR A 293 -9.47 -6.23 14.39
CA THR A 293 -9.98 -7.19 13.40
C THR A 293 -9.01 -8.31 13.06
N ARG A 294 -7.73 -8.19 13.45
CA ARG A 294 -6.72 -9.24 13.23
C ARG A 294 -7.19 -10.61 13.74
N GLY A 295 -6.82 -11.65 12.99
CA GLY A 295 -7.16 -13.03 13.34
C GLY A 295 -8.60 -13.40 12.97
N TRP A 296 -9.28 -12.56 12.19
CA TRP A 296 -10.57 -12.90 11.58
C TRP A 296 -10.46 -14.18 10.72
N THR A 297 -11.53 -14.97 10.73
CA THR A 297 -11.60 -16.29 10.05
C THR A 297 -12.89 -16.52 9.26
N GLY A 298 -13.84 -15.59 9.31
CA GLY A 298 -15.10 -15.67 8.59
C GLY A 298 -16.15 -14.75 9.19
N ASP A 299 -17.01 -14.18 8.36
CA ASP A 299 -18.21 -13.46 8.79
C ASP A 299 -19.40 -13.70 7.85
N ARG A 300 -20.57 -13.24 8.30
CA ARG A 300 -21.76 -13.09 7.48
C ARG A 300 -22.57 -11.92 8.03
N VAL A 301 -23.01 -11.05 7.14
CA VAL A 301 -23.98 -10.00 7.44
C VAL A 301 -25.26 -10.28 6.69
N LEU A 302 -26.37 -10.25 7.42
CA LEU A 302 -27.72 -10.14 6.87
C LEU A 302 -28.22 -8.72 7.15
N SER A 303 -28.63 -8.03 6.10
CA SER A 303 -29.24 -6.69 6.21
C SER A 303 -30.55 -6.68 5.44
N ALA A 304 -31.65 -6.40 6.14
CA ALA A 304 -32.95 -6.24 5.51
C ALA A 304 -33.03 -4.90 4.74
N PRO A 305 -33.83 -4.80 3.68
CA PRO A 305 -34.11 -3.50 3.05
C PRO A 305 -34.92 -2.61 4.02
N GLY A 306 -34.58 -1.32 4.12
CA GLY A 306 -35.33 -0.40 5.01
C GLY A 306 -34.57 0.82 5.56
N GLY A 307 -33.30 1.05 5.18
CA GLY A 307 -32.51 2.17 5.72
C GLY A 307 -32.03 1.92 7.14
N ALA A 308 -31.81 2.98 7.93
CA ALA A 308 -31.20 2.90 9.27
C ALA A 308 -32.00 2.07 10.30
N ASP A 309 -33.31 1.95 10.12
CA ASP A 309 -34.20 1.14 10.99
C ASP A 309 -34.28 -0.33 10.56
N ALA A 310 -33.57 -0.73 9.50
CA ALA A 310 -33.62 -2.10 9.02
C ALA A 310 -32.95 -3.07 10.02
N PRO A 311 -33.53 -4.27 10.22
CA PRO A 311 -32.87 -5.34 10.95
C PRO A 311 -31.51 -5.70 10.32
N LEU A 312 -30.46 -5.72 11.15
CA LEU A 312 -29.14 -6.18 10.78
C LEU A 312 -28.67 -7.24 11.76
N LEU A 313 -28.09 -8.32 11.21
CA LEU A 313 -27.49 -9.41 11.95
C LEU A 313 -26.08 -9.68 11.39
N LEU A 314 -25.07 -9.48 12.21
CA LEU A 314 -23.67 -9.80 11.94
C LEU A 314 -23.26 -11.00 12.80
N VAL A 315 -22.62 -11.98 12.19
CA VAL A 315 -21.81 -12.97 12.91
C VAL A 315 -20.41 -12.99 12.33
N ALA A 316 -19.41 -12.96 13.20
CA ALA A 316 -18.01 -13.03 12.83
C ALA A 316 -17.29 -14.01 13.75
N ALA A 317 -16.20 -14.58 13.26
CA ALA A 317 -15.40 -15.52 14.02
C ALA A 317 -13.91 -15.27 13.87
N TRP A 318 -13.17 -15.54 14.94
CA TRP A 318 -11.72 -15.37 15.03
C TRP A 318 -11.02 -16.72 15.21
N GLU A 319 -9.71 -16.68 15.02
CA GLU A 319 -8.80 -17.80 15.22
C GLU A 319 -8.77 -18.27 16.68
N ASP A 320 -8.84 -17.33 17.63
CA ASP A 320 -8.86 -17.62 19.05
C ASP A 320 -9.73 -16.64 19.85
N ALA A 321 -9.92 -16.96 21.14
CA ALA A 321 -10.75 -16.19 22.05
C ALA A 321 -10.11 -14.86 22.49
N GLU A 322 -8.80 -14.68 22.33
CA GLU A 322 -8.16 -13.40 22.62
C GLU A 322 -8.53 -12.38 21.55
N HIS A 323 -8.37 -12.74 20.28
CA HIS A 323 -8.76 -11.91 19.15
C HIS A 323 -10.25 -11.55 19.19
N ALA A 324 -11.12 -12.53 19.46
CA ALA A 324 -12.57 -12.28 19.55
C ALA A 324 -12.93 -11.31 20.70
N ARG A 325 -12.26 -11.40 21.86
CA ARG A 325 -12.45 -10.47 22.98
C ARG A 325 -11.96 -9.06 22.65
N ARG A 326 -10.84 -8.95 21.93
CA ARG A 326 -10.31 -7.65 21.49
C ARG A 326 -11.31 -6.92 20.59
N PHE A 327 -11.90 -7.64 19.63
CA PHE A 327 -12.97 -7.09 18.80
C PHE A 327 -14.20 -6.69 19.62
N GLU A 328 -14.67 -7.56 20.52
CA GLU A 328 -15.86 -7.28 21.35
C GLU A 328 -15.73 -5.98 22.15
N GLN A 329 -14.54 -5.70 22.69
CA GLN A 329 -14.26 -4.51 23.50
C GLN A 329 -14.54 -3.20 22.76
N VAL A 330 -14.32 -3.19 21.44
CA VAL A 330 -14.51 -1.99 20.61
C VAL A 330 -15.83 -2.01 19.86
N ALA A 331 -16.25 -3.18 19.36
CA ALA A 331 -17.45 -3.34 18.55
C ALA A 331 -18.72 -2.92 19.30
N LYS A 332 -18.81 -3.20 20.61
CA LYS A 332 -19.97 -2.79 21.43
C LYS A 332 -20.18 -1.28 21.44
N ARG A 333 -19.09 -0.50 21.40
CA ARG A 333 -19.13 0.97 21.39
C ARG A 333 -19.30 1.50 19.97
N CYS A 334 -18.58 0.93 19.01
CA CYS A 334 -18.53 1.46 17.64
C CYS A 334 -19.76 1.10 16.81
N LEU A 335 -20.40 -0.04 17.08
CA LEU A 335 -21.61 -0.47 16.37
C LEU A 335 -22.90 -0.01 17.07
N SER A 336 -22.81 0.60 18.26
CA SER A 336 -23.95 1.18 18.96
C SER A 336 -24.04 2.67 18.65
N ASP A 337 -25.09 3.09 17.96
CA ASP A 337 -25.41 4.52 17.75
C ASP A 337 -26.58 4.95 18.64
N GLU A 338 -26.66 6.23 19.02
CA GLU A 338 -27.80 6.82 19.73
C GLU A 338 -29.12 6.68 18.95
N SER A 339 -29.04 6.53 17.62
CA SER A 339 -30.20 6.30 16.74
C SER A 339 -30.75 4.86 16.78
N THR A 340 -29.91 3.85 17.09
CA THR A 340 -30.29 2.42 17.07
C THR A 340 -30.81 1.97 18.42
N LYS A 341 -32.13 2.08 18.61
CA LYS A 341 -32.80 1.87 19.91
C LYS A 341 -32.76 0.44 20.49
N ARG A 342 -32.21 -0.57 19.78
CA ARG A 342 -32.14 -1.97 20.22
C ARG A 342 -30.92 -2.71 19.67
N THR A 343 -29.73 -2.40 20.16
CA THR A 343 -28.52 -3.19 19.86
C THR A 343 -28.31 -4.29 20.91
N THR A 344 -27.84 -5.45 20.45
CA THR A 344 -27.42 -6.54 21.34
C THR A 344 -26.20 -7.24 20.78
N THR A 345 -25.40 -7.81 21.67
CA THR A 345 -24.19 -8.55 21.30
C THR A 345 -24.07 -9.82 22.11
N ARG A 346 -23.39 -10.81 21.55
CA ARG A 346 -22.97 -12.01 22.28
C ARG A 346 -21.61 -12.48 21.76
N LEU A 347 -20.71 -12.75 22.70
CA LEU A 347 -19.45 -13.44 22.46
C LEU A 347 -19.52 -14.84 23.08
N ASP A 348 -19.10 -15.86 22.33
CA ASP A 348 -19.00 -17.24 22.77
C ASP A 348 -17.73 -17.88 22.19
N GLY A 349 -16.71 -18.05 23.04
CA GLY A 349 -15.38 -18.51 22.62
C GLY A 349 -14.76 -17.60 21.57
N THR A 350 -14.74 -18.07 20.31
CA THR A 350 -14.15 -17.37 19.16
C THR A 350 -15.18 -16.74 18.24
N VAL A 351 -16.46 -16.69 18.62
CA VAL A 351 -17.56 -16.22 17.77
C VAL A 351 -18.26 -15.03 18.43
N PHE A 352 -18.37 -13.94 17.68
CA PHE A 352 -19.12 -12.74 18.07
C PHE A 352 -20.34 -12.62 17.16
N ALA A 353 -21.48 -12.30 17.76
CA ALA A 353 -22.69 -11.94 17.03
C ALA A 353 -23.19 -10.58 17.52
N PHE A 354 -23.67 -9.77 16.58
CA PHE A 354 -24.28 -8.47 16.81
C PHE A 354 -25.61 -8.41 16.08
N ALA A 355 -26.63 -7.86 16.74
CA ALA A 355 -27.91 -7.63 16.10
C ALA A 355 -28.47 -6.25 16.49
N THR A 356 -29.10 -5.59 15.53
CA THR A 356 -29.81 -4.33 15.74
C THR A 356 -31.17 -4.36 15.06
N ASN A 357 -32.12 -3.61 15.61
CA ASN A 357 -33.48 -3.45 15.08
C ASN A 357 -34.23 -4.77 14.83
N VAL A 358 -33.89 -5.83 15.58
CA VAL A 358 -34.57 -7.14 15.54
C VAL A 358 -35.59 -7.26 16.67
N GLU A 359 -36.73 -7.90 16.38
CA GLU A 359 -37.83 -8.09 17.35
C GLU A 359 -37.46 -9.01 18.51
N ASP A 360 -36.79 -10.14 18.24
CA ASP A 360 -36.26 -11.08 19.23
C ASP A 360 -34.73 -11.20 19.10
N PRO A 361 -33.97 -10.31 19.77
CA PRO A 361 -32.53 -10.28 19.66
C PRO A 361 -31.85 -11.54 20.20
N ALA A 362 -32.42 -12.17 21.24
CA ALA A 362 -31.83 -13.36 21.86
C ALA A 362 -31.91 -14.58 20.93
N SER A 363 -33.04 -14.76 20.23
CA SER A 363 -33.18 -15.82 19.22
C SER A 363 -32.34 -15.53 17.98
N ALA A 364 -32.29 -14.27 17.53
CA ALA A 364 -31.46 -13.88 16.38
C ALA A 364 -29.96 -14.14 16.64
N LEU A 365 -29.43 -13.75 17.79
CA LEU A 365 -28.03 -14.02 18.14
C LEU A 365 -27.74 -15.52 18.23
N ARG A 366 -28.64 -16.30 18.86
CA ARG A 366 -28.48 -17.76 18.95
C ARG A 366 -28.46 -18.41 17.57
N TYR A 367 -29.33 -17.97 16.68
CA TYR A 367 -29.39 -18.44 15.32
C TYR A 367 -28.09 -18.12 14.56
N ALA A 368 -27.60 -16.88 14.67
CA ALA A 368 -26.35 -16.46 14.04
C ALA A 368 -25.15 -17.29 14.53
N MET A 369 -25.07 -17.55 15.84
CA MET A 369 -24.02 -18.39 16.41
C MET A 369 -24.05 -19.83 15.90
N ASN A 370 -25.25 -20.40 15.71
CA ASN A 370 -25.41 -21.75 15.18
C ASN A 370 -25.08 -21.85 13.68
N ALA A 371 -25.00 -20.73 12.96
CA ALA A 371 -24.60 -20.71 11.55
C ALA A 371 -23.09 -20.88 11.36
N VAL A 372 -22.29 -20.70 12.43
CA VAL A 372 -20.84 -20.85 12.36
C VAL A 372 -20.47 -22.33 12.42
N GLY A 373 -19.98 -22.83 11.28
CA GLY A 373 -19.48 -24.19 11.13
C GLY A 373 -18.02 -24.35 11.60
N PRO A 374 -17.43 -25.52 11.30
CA PRO A 374 -16.07 -25.84 11.72
C PRO A 374 -15.02 -24.96 11.03
N MET A 375 -13.85 -24.88 11.65
CA MET A 375 -12.66 -24.37 10.99
C MET A 375 -12.23 -25.35 9.90
N LEU A 376 -12.08 -24.87 8.67
CA LEU A 376 -11.51 -25.67 7.59
C LEU A 376 -10.03 -25.95 7.86
N PRO A 377 -9.52 -27.15 7.51
CA PRO A 377 -8.13 -27.48 7.74
C PRO A 377 -7.21 -26.56 6.94
N ALA A 378 -6.06 -26.21 7.53
CA ALA A 378 -5.07 -25.39 6.85
C ALA A 378 -4.55 -26.10 5.58
N ARG A 379 -4.49 -25.37 4.47
CA ARG A 379 -4.04 -25.88 3.16
C ARG A 379 -3.14 -24.84 2.50
N PRO A 380 -1.81 -24.93 2.70
CA PRO A 380 -0.84 -24.01 2.07
C PRO A 380 -1.03 -23.97 0.54
N PRO A 381 -1.55 -22.88 -0.04
CA PRO A 381 -1.92 -22.82 -1.46
C PRO A 381 -0.70 -22.92 -2.38
N LEU A 382 0.47 -22.50 -1.88
CA LEU A 382 1.72 -22.46 -2.64
C LEU A 382 2.71 -23.58 -2.23
N GLY A 383 2.27 -24.56 -1.44
CA GLY A 383 3.12 -25.58 -0.85
C GLY A 383 4.00 -25.03 0.29
N ALA A 384 5.17 -25.62 0.50
CA ALA A 384 6.09 -25.25 1.58
C ALA A 384 6.86 -23.95 1.23
N VAL A 385 6.19 -22.80 1.38
CA VAL A 385 6.77 -21.48 1.17
C VAL A 385 7.01 -20.83 2.53
N ARG A 386 8.16 -20.18 2.70
CA ARG A 386 8.43 -19.30 3.84
C ARG A 386 8.68 -17.91 3.30
N LEU A 387 7.93 -16.94 3.80
CA LEU A 387 8.20 -15.55 3.46
C LEU A 387 9.51 -15.10 4.11
N SER A 388 10.33 -14.43 3.32
CA SER A 388 11.50 -13.71 3.83
C SER A 388 11.00 -12.65 4.82
N PRO A 389 11.54 -12.60 6.05
CA PRO A 389 11.23 -11.52 6.97
C PRO A 389 11.37 -10.18 6.26
N VAL A 390 10.42 -9.29 6.52
CA VAL A 390 10.56 -7.90 6.07
C VAL A 390 11.84 -7.37 6.69
N PRO A 391 12.82 -6.86 5.92
CA PRO A 391 14.03 -6.34 6.49
C PRO A 391 13.59 -5.21 7.42
N PRO A 392 14.00 -5.20 8.70
CA PRO A 392 13.68 -4.07 9.54
C PRO A 392 14.26 -2.83 8.86
N ARG A 393 13.44 -1.81 8.61
CA ARG A 393 13.92 -0.48 8.24
C ARG A 393 14.43 0.21 9.51
N GLY A 394 15.44 -0.42 10.08
CA GLY A 394 16.02 -0.03 11.35
C GLY A 394 15.27 -0.54 12.55
N THR A 395 15.90 -0.33 13.70
CA THR A 395 15.26 -0.44 15.00
C THR A 395 14.15 0.61 15.06
N GLU A 396 12.93 0.20 15.41
CA GLU A 396 11.92 1.18 15.83
C GLU A 396 12.53 2.08 16.89
N LEU A 397 12.43 3.39 16.68
CA LEU A 397 12.93 4.33 17.66
C LEU A 397 12.11 4.19 18.95
N PRO A 398 12.76 4.17 20.12
CA PRO A 398 12.04 4.09 21.38
C PRO A 398 11.33 5.43 21.64
N VAL A 399 10.36 5.46 22.55
CA VAL A 399 9.53 6.66 22.83
C VAL A 399 10.39 7.87 23.23
N GLU A 400 11.55 7.64 23.84
CA GLU A 400 12.53 8.65 24.21
C GLU A 400 13.11 9.41 23.00
N ALA A 401 13.04 8.83 21.79
CA ALA A 401 13.43 9.50 20.57
C ALA A 401 12.54 10.71 20.26
N GLU A 402 11.27 10.69 20.67
CA GLU A 402 10.31 11.76 20.37
C GLU A 402 10.67 13.09 21.06
N GLY A 403 11.44 13.02 22.14
CA GLY A 403 11.83 14.19 22.90
C GLY A 403 10.65 14.94 23.53
N GLU A 404 10.90 16.17 23.94
CA GLU A 404 9.95 17.04 24.62
C GLU A 404 9.98 18.46 24.04
N VAL A 405 8.86 19.18 24.15
CA VAL A 405 8.79 20.62 23.86
C VAL A 405 8.90 21.35 25.18
N LEU A 406 9.95 22.14 25.34
CA LEU A 406 10.21 22.93 26.53
C LEU A 406 9.31 24.17 26.58
N SER A 407 9.15 24.76 27.76
CA SER A 407 8.29 25.94 27.98
C SER A 407 8.67 27.18 27.16
N ASN A 408 9.89 27.24 26.66
CA ASN A 408 10.38 28.29 25.77
C ASN A 408 10.16 27.99 24.27
N GLY A 409 9.39 26.95 23.94
CA GLY A 409 9.11 26.55 22.56
C GLY A 409 10.26 25.79 21.87
N LEU A 410 11.28 25.35 22.62
CA LEU A 410 12.38 24.55 22.08
C LEU A 410 12.03 23.06 22.12
N TRP A 411 12.05 22.38 20.98
CA TRP A 411 12.02 20.92 20.95
C TRP A 411 13.41 20.35 21.22
N ARG A 412 13.47 19.28 22.02
CA ARG A 412 14.71 18.58 22.38
C ARG A 412 14.49 17.07 22.44
N SER A 413 15.29 16.32 21.68
CA SER A 413 15.44 14.87 21.82
C SER A 413 16.80 14.52 22.40
N ALA A 414 16.82 14.13 23.68
CA ALA A 414 18.04 13.69 24.35
C ALA A 414 18.59 12.39 23.73
N TYR A 415 17.70 11.49 23.31
CA TYR A 415 18.08 10.20 22.72
C TYR A 415 18.77 10.35 21.35
N LEU A 416 18.26 11.24 20.50
CA LEU A 416 18.87 11.54 19.20
C LEU A 416 20.01 12.55 19.29
N GLY A 417 20.12 13.26 20.41
CA GLY A 417 21.09 14.35 20.58
C GLY A 417 20.77 15.54 19.67
N LEU A 418 19.49 15.89 19.53
CA LEU A 418 19.04 16.96 18.62
C LEU A 418 18.15 17.97 19.33
N THR A 419 18.15 19.19 18.81
CA THR A 419 17.25 20.26 19.24
C THR A 419 16.91 21.21 18.09
N ALA A 420 15.71 21.80 18.14
CA ALA A 420 15.26 22.83 17.21
C ALA A 420 14.16 23.69 17.85
N PRO A 421 14.12 25.02 17.63
CA PRO A 421 13.00 25.87 18.07
C PRO A 421 11.76 25.54 17.26
N LEU A 422 10.59 25.41 17.87
CA LEU A 422 9.34 25.29 17.10
C LEU A 422 9.09 26.60 16.32
N PRO A 423 8.61 26.54 15.06
CA PRO A 423 8.22 27.73 14.34
C PRO A 423 7.05 28.44 15.06
N SER A 424 6.96 29.76 14.89
CA SER A 424 5.91 30.55 15.53
C SER A 424 4.52 30.05 15.12
N GLY A 425 3.64 29.87 16.10
CA GLY A 425 2.27 29.38 15.85
C GLY A 425 2.15 27.86 15.71
N TYR A 426 3.25 27.11 15.63
CA TYR A 426 3.18 25.65 15.55
C TYR A 426 3.13 25.03 16.95
N SER A 427 2.40 23.93 17.04
CA SER A 427 2.33 23.11 18.25
C SER A 427 2.66 21.65 17.91
N ARG A 428 3.25 20.94 18.88
CA ARG A 428 3.44 19.50 18.75
C ARG A 428 2.09 18.81 18.80
N VAL A 429 1.84 17.95 17.82
CA VAL A 429 0.64 17.11 17.79
C VAL A 429 0.98 15.76 18.40
N PRO A 430 0.08 15.17 19.22
CA PRO A 430 0.28 13.84 19.78
C PRO A 430 0.59 12.81 18.68
N ASN A 431 1.65 12.04 18.90
CA ASN A 431 2.19 11.12 17.92
C ASN A 431 1.51 9.74 18.05
N LYS A 432 0.90 9.25 16.97
CA LYS A 432 0.44 7.85 16.85
C LYS A 432 1.39 6.99 15.99
N ASN A 433 2.35 7.61 15.29
CA ASN A 433 2.99 7.07 14.07
C ASN A 433 4.53 6.96 14.16
N LYS A 434 5.11 7.05 15.37
CA LYS A 434 6.56 6.90 15.61
C LYS A 434 7.44 7.93 14.87
N SER A 435 6.88 9.06 14.44
CA SER A 435 7.70 10.21 14.03
C SER A 435 8.41 10.76 15.27
N VAL A 436 9.65 11.22 15.10
CA VAL A 436 10.43 11.84 16.17
C VAL A 436 9.81 13.15 16.61
N LEU A 437 9.27 13.92 15.65
CA LEU A 437 8.54 15.13 15.93
C LEU A 437 7.53 15.35 14.83
N ARG A 438 6.29 15.65 15.22
CA ARG A 438 5.26 16.21 14.35
C ARG A 438 4.76 17.53 14.92
N ILE A 439 4.75 18.56 14.08
CA ILE A 439 4.20 19.88 14.45
C ILE A 439 3.27 20.39 13.37
N GLU A 440 2.22 21.10 13.80
CA GLU A 440 1.17 21.63 12.95
C GLU A 440 0.76 23.03 13.39
N HIS A 441 0.29 23.82 12.42
CA HIS A 441 -0.29 25.14 12.66
C HIS A 441 -1.80 25.00 12.97
N PRO A 442 -2.33 25.67 14.02
CA PRO A 442 -3.69 25.50 14.51
C PRO A 442 -4.80 26.06 13.62
N SER A 443 -4.47 26.78 12.54
CA SER A 443 -5.47 27.23 11.55
C SER A 443 -6.00 26.09 10.66
N GLY A 444 -5.63 24.83 10.91
CA GLY A 444 -6.06 23.65 10.16
C GLY A 444 -5.41 23.53 8.79
N GLU A 445 -4.83 24.62 8.29
CA GLU A 445 -4.14 24.66 7.03
C GLU A 445 -2.63 24.44 7.22
N ARG A 446 -2.26 23.15 7.08
CA ARG A 446 -1.58 22.72 5.85
C ARG A 446 -0.04 22.86 5.76
N VAL A 447 0.70 22.81 6.86
CA VAL A 447 2.15 22.43 6.83
C VAL A 447 2.43 21.40 7.89
N ARG A 448 2.72 20.17 7.46
CA ARG A 448 3.16 19.11 8.37
C ARG A 448 4.64 18.91 8.27
N VAL A 449 5.26 18.85 9.45
CA VAL A 449 6.65 18.48 9.62
C VAL A 449 6.69 17.11 10.22
N ALA A 450 7.38 16.17 9.60
CA ALA A 450 7.77 14.96 10.31
C ALA A 450 9.28 14.83 10.28
N LEU A 451 9.89 14.73 11.47
CA LEU A 451 11.24 14.20 11.60
C LEU A 451 11.13 12.69 11.78
N LEU A 452 11.78 11.92 10.91
CA LEU A 452 11.94 10.48 11.06
C LEU A 452 13.42 10.17 11.25
N ALA A 453 13.73 9.10 11.98
CA ALA A 453 15.06 8.53 11.97
C ALA A 453 14.98 7.04 11.64
N ALA A 454 15.72 6.62 10.62
CA ALA A 454 15.79 5.23 10.23
C ALA A 454 17.24 4.74 10.34
N THR A 455 17.43 3.57 10.95
CA THR A 455 18.71 2.87 10.95
C THR A 455 18.70 1.82 9.83
N PRO A 456 19.78 1.59 9.11
CA PRO A 456 19.84 0.48 8.16
C PRO A 456 20.09 -0.84 8.89
N THR A 457 19.56 -1.95 8.36
CA THR A 457 19.89 -3.31 8.85
C THR A 457 20.96 -4.02 8.03
N LYS A 458 21.22 -3.60 6.79
CA LYS A 458 22.22 -4.22 5.90
C LYS A 458 23.07 -3.21 5.13
N SER A 459 22.45 -2.17 4.56
CA SER A 459 23.12 -1.15 3.74
C SER A 459 22.67 0.24 4.16
N PRO A 460 23.56 1.27 4.19
CA PRO A 460 23.16 2.65 4.49
C PRO A 460 21.97 3.08 3.66
N LEU A 461 20.93 3.61 4.31
CA LEU A 461 19.80 4.20 3.61
C LEU A 461 20.29 5.42 2.84
N ARG A 462 19.96 5.46 1.55
CA ARG A 462 20.22 6.60 0.67
C ARG A 462 18.99 7.50 0.65
N HIS A 463 19.19 8.75 0.27
CA HIS A 463 18.09 9.69 0.02
C HIS A 463 17.02 9.07 -0.90
N GLN A 464 17.47 8.44 -2.00
CA GLN A 464 16.58 7.81 -2.97
C GLN A 464 15.71 6.70 -2.36
N ASP A 465 16.21 5.95 -1.37
CA ASP A 465 15.44 4.88 -0.74
C ASP A 465 14.27 5.44 0.10
N VAL A 466 14.46 6.64 0.67
CA VAL A 466 13.39 7.38 1.35
C VAL A 466 12.39 7.93 0.35
N ILE A 467 12.88 8.57 -0.72
CA ILE A 467 12.01 9.17 -1.74
C ILE A 467 11.17 8.10 -2.45
N THR A 468 11.76 7.00 -2.89
CA THR A 468 11.03 5.88 -3.50
C THR A 468 9.94 5.40 -2.56
N GLY A 469 10.26 5.27 -1.28
CA GLY A 469 9.30 4.94 -0.25
C GLY A 469 8.10 5.85 -0.12
N VAL A 470 8.36 7.16 -0.07
CA VAL A 470 7.32 8.19 0.04
C VAL A 470 6.42 8.18 -1.18
N VAL A 471 7.02 8.11 -2.37
CA VAL A 471 6.27 8.02 -3.62
C VAL A 471 5.42 6.75 -3.67
N VAL A 472 5.98 5.60 -3.29
CA VAL A 472 5.24 4.32 -3.18
C VAL A 472 4.03 4.46 -2.27
N GLY A 473 4.19 5.06 -1.10
CA GLY A 473 3.09 5.23 -0.14
C GLY A 473 1.97 6.11 -0.67
N LEU A 474 2.32 7.25 -1.26
CA LEU A 474 1.35 8.18 -1.84
C LEU A 474 0.62 7.53 -3.02
N GLU A 475 1.35 6.91 -3.95
CA GLU A 475 0.76 6.20 -5.10
C GLU A 475 -0.12 5.04 -4.64
N ALA A 476 0.26 4.33 -3.58
CA ALA A 476 -0.52 3.27 -2.98
C ALA A 476 -1.83 3.76 -2.31
N GLU A 477 -1.88 5.02 -1.90
CA GLU A 477 -3.09 5.71 -1.43
C GLU A 477 -3.85 6.39 -2.59
N GLY A 478 -3.48 6.12 -3.84
CA GLY A 478 -4.15 6.65 -5.04
C GLY A 478 -3.74 8.08 -5.43
N PHE A 479 -2.67 8.63 -4.86
CA PHE A 479 -2.14 9.91 -5.31
C PHE A 479 -1.30 9.75 -6.57
N SER A 480 -1.60 10.57 -7.57
CA SER A 480 -0.66 10.87 -8.65
C SER A 480 0.47 11.75 -8.13
N THR A 481 1.73 11.48 -8.49
CA THR A 481 2.88 12.30 -8.05
C THR A 481 3.68 12.88 -9.23
N SER A 482 4.34 14.02 -9.05
CA SER A 482 5.18 14.69 -10.04
C SER A 482 6.35 15.46 -9.41
N THR A 483 7.59 15.15 -9.79
CA THR A 483 8.81 15.71 -9.16
C THR A 483 8.96 17.16 -9.56
N LYS A 484 9.04 18.05 -8.58
CA LYS A 484 9.27 19.48 -8.77
C LYS A 484 10.76 19.85 -8.80
N GLY A 485 11.61 19.06 -8.14
CA GLY A 485 13.04 19.28 -8.15
C GLY A 485 13.78 18.50 -7.07
N SER A 486 15.10 18.55 -7.13
CA SER A 486 15.99 18.03 -6.09
C SER A 486 17.24 18.91 -5.96
N GLY A 487 17.94 18.79 -4.84
CA GLY A 487 19.17 19.55 -4.61
C GLY A 487 19.83 19.24 -3.28
N LEU A 488 20.79 20.10 -2.93
CA LEU A 488 21.53 20.05 -1.67
C LEU A 488 21.18 21.25 -0.79
N THR A 489 21.18 21.04 0.52
CA THR A 489 21.08 22.08 1.56
C THR A 489 21.96 21.71 2.75
N ARG A 490 22.04 22.55 3.79
CA ARG A 490 22.78 22.23 5.02
C ARG A 490 21.89 21.56 6.06
N GLY A 491 22.39 20.49 6.66
CA GLY A 491 21.81 19.81 7.82
C GLY A 491 22.73 19.84 9.05
N PRO A 492 22.27 19.29 10.21
CA PRO A 492 23.00 19.29 11.48
C PRO A 492 24.38 18.61 11.47
N SER A 493 24.67 17.76 10.49
CA SER A 493 25.88 16.93 10.40
C SER A 493 26.64 17.06 9.07
N GLY A 494 26.21 17.98 8.20
CA GLY A 494 26.79 18.15 6.87
C GLY A 494 25.73 18.46 5.81
N ASP A 495 26.01 18.10 4.56
CA ASP A 495 25.09 18.30 3.45
C ASP A 495 23.87 17.38 3.57
N ALA A 496 22.69 17.95 3.32
CA ALA A 496 21.41 17.27 3.26
C ALA A 496 20.91 17.27 1.82
N GLN A 497 20.39 16.14 1.36
CA GLN A 497 19.76 16.01 0.04
C GLN A 497 18.27 16.24 0.18
N TRP A 498 17.66 17.02 -0.71
CA TRP A 498 16.22 17.22 -0.74
C TRP A 498 15.64 16.86 -2.10
N THR A 499 14.41 16.36 -2.08
CA THR A 499 13.56 16.17 -3.26
C THR A 499 12.17 16.72 -2.96
N ALA A 500 11.58 17.41 -3.92
CA ALA A 500 10.23 17.96 -3.85
C ALA A 500 9.36 17.39 -4.96
N TRP A 501 8.08 17.21 -4.69
CA TRP A 501 7.09 16.74 -5.65
C TRP A 501 5.71 17.33 -5.34
N HIS A 502 4.85 17.36 -6.34
CA HIS A 502 3.43 17.56 -6.20
C HIS A 502 2.75 16.20 -6.16
N ALA A 503 1.75 16.04 -5.31
CA ALA A 503 0.88 14.89 -5.22
C ALA A 503 -0.56 15.37 -5.38
N SER A 504 -1.36 14.72 -6.23
CA SER A 504 -2.77 15.05 -6.36
C SER A 504 -3.67 13.83 -6.40
N LYS A 505 -4.85 13.96 -5.77
CA LYS A 505 -5.92 12.96 -5.77
C LYS A 505 -7.26 13.69 -5.77
N SER A 506 -8.16 13.33 -6.68
CA SER A 506 -9.53 13.84 -6.75
C SER A 506 -9.62 15.38 -6.74
N GLY A 507 -8.72 16.06 -7.45
CA GLY A 507 -8.66 17.53 -7.52
C GLY A 507 -8.01 18.21 -6.30
N VAL A 508 -7.63 17.46 -5.26
CA VAL A 508 -6.85 17.97 -4.13
C VAL A 508 -5.37 17.87 -4.46
N GLY A 509 -4.68 19.01 -4.51
CA GLY A 509 -3.23 19.09 -4.73
C GLY A 509 -2.46 19.37 -3.44
N VAL A 510 -1.42 18.58 -3.21
CA VAL A 510 -0.47 18.68 -2.09
C VAL A 510 0.94 18.75 -2.66
N GLU A 511 1.65 19.84 -2.41
CA GLU A 511 3.08 19.93 -2.59
C GLU A 511 3.79 19.29 -1.38
N MET A 512 4.87 18.56 -1.64
CA MET A 512 5.67 17.90 -0.62
C MET A 512 7.15 18.07 -0.89
N ARG A 513 7.94 18.10 0.18
CA ARG A 513 9.40 18.10 0.12
C ARG A 513 9.98 17.26 1.23
N VAL A 514 10.94 16.41 0.91
CA VAL A 514 11.68 15.61 1.89
C VAL A 514 13.16 15.95 1.80
N ALA A 515 13.74 16.32 2.93
CA ALA A 515 15.18 16.50 3.11
C ALA A 515 15.73 15.38 4.00
N THR A 516 16.76 14.68 3.54
CA THR A 516 17.42 13.64 4.33
C THR A 516 18.81 14.06 4.78
N VAL A 517 19.12 13.85 6.05
CA VAL A 517 20.39 14.21 6.68
C VAL A 517 21.07 12.96 7.25
N PRO A 518 22.30 12.63 6.83
CA PRO A 518 23.07 11.53 7.43
C PRO A 518 23.45 11.85 8.88
N TRP A 519 23.07 11.01 9.84
CA TRP A 519 23.35 11.17 11.27
C TRP A 519 24.15 9.98 11.81
N CYS A 520 24.86 10.16 12.93
CA CYS A 520 25.77 9.15 13.50
C CYS A 520 26.82 8.58 12.51
N GLY A 521 27.32 9.40 11.58
CA GLY A 521 28.23 8.95 10.51
C GLY A 521 27.53 8.16 9.40
N GLY A 522 26.26 8.44 9.12
CA GLY A 522 25.46 7.78 8.09
C GLY A 522 24.76 6.49 8.52
N ARG A 523 24.88 6.12 9.81
CA ARG A 523 24.18 4.95 10.39
C ARG A 523 22.74 5.27 10.80
N VAL A 524 22.38 6.54 10.84
CA VAL A 524 21.00 6.99 10.95
C VAL A 524 20.75 7.90 9.77
N LEU A 525 19.64 7.73 9.06
CA LEU A 525 19.17 8.72 8.10
C LEU A 525 18.01 9.47 8.76
N LEU A 526 18.21 10.75 9.03
CA LEU A 526 17.14 11.64 9.44
C LEU A 526 16.38 12.08 8.19
N SER A 527 15.05 12.08 8.22
CA SER A 527 14.21 12.61 7.15
C SER A 527 13.32 13.68 7.72
N VAL A 528 13.36 14.89 7.16
CA VAL A 528 12.41 15.96 7.43
C VAL A 528 11.46 16.04 6.24
N SER A 529 10.20 15.66 6.43
CA SER A 529 9.15 15.84 5.42
C SER A 529 8.36 17.12 5.69
N VAL A 530 7.98 17.77 4.59
CA VAL A 530 7.13 18.94 4.51
C VAL A 530 5.99 18.59 3.57
N ALA A 531 4.75 18.80 3.97
CA ALA A 531 3.59 18.67 3.09
C ALA A 531 2.68 19.88 3.25
N TRP A 532 2.28 20.49 2.14
CA TRP A 532 1.42 21.66 2.09
C TRP A 532 0.57 21.67 0.81
N PRO A 533 -0.55 22.38 0.76
CA PRO A 533 -1.47 22.37 -0.36
C PRO A 533 -0.96 23.26 -1.47
N SER A 534 -1.28 22.87 -2.70
CA SER A 534 -0.88 23.63 -3.89
C SER A 534 -1.45 25.06 -3.93
N THR A 535 -2.52 25.34 -3.19
CA THR A 535 -3.13 26.67 -3.07
C THR A 535 -2.37 27.62 -2.14
N ASP A 536 -1.52 27.09 -1.25
CA ASP A 536 -0.70 27.88 -0.33
C ASP A 536 0.76 27.91 -0.81
N LYS A 537 1.25 29.09 -1.19
CA LYS A 537 2.63 29.27 -1.64
C LYS A 537 3.62 29.55 -0.51
N ALA A 538 3.15 29.74 0.74
CA ALA A 538 3.98 30.12 1.88
C ALA A 538 4.56 28.92 2.65
N GLY A 539 3.88 27.77 2.64
CA GLY A 539 4.23 26.62 3.47
C GLY A 539 5.64 26.05 3.26
N ALA A 540 6.16 26.11 2.03
CA ALA A 540 7.50 25.63 1.71
C ALA A 540 8.61 26.39 2.47
N ALA A 541 8.52 27.72 2.55
CA ALA A 541 9.60 28.55 3.09
C ALA A 541 9.73 28.45 4.62
N GLU A 542 8.60 28.29 5.30
CA GLU A 542 8.51 28.31 6.76
C GLU A 542 9.05 27.01 7.37
N LEU A 543 8.83 25.88 6.70
CA LEU A 543 9.38 24.60 7.15
C LEU A 543 10.81 24.33 6.69
N GLU A 544 11.18 24.76 5.49
CA GLU A 544 12.57 24.76 5.01
C GLU A 544 13.51 25.45 6.00
N THR A 545 13.05 26.58 6.57
CA THR A 545 13.80 27.30 7.59
C THR A 545 14.00 26.42 8.82
N TRP A 546 12.95 25.77 9.33
CA TRP A 546 13.03 24.94 10.52
C TRP A 546 13.94 23.72 10.36
N ALA A 547 13.91 23.01 9.23
CA ALA A 547 14.80 21.88 8.97
C ALA A 547 16.28 22.31 9.10
N THR A 548 16.60 23.53 8.66
CA THR A 548 17.94 24.12 8.81
C THR A 548 18.23 24.64 10.22
N THR A 549 17.27 24.63 11.15
CA THR A 549 17.46 24.95 12.58
C THR A 549 17.79 23.75 13.45
N LEU A 550 17.70 22.52 12.92
CA LEU A 550 18.12 21.31 13.65
C LEU A 550 19.60 21.42 14.03
N ARG A 551 19.91 21.29 15.33
CA ARG A 551 21.27 21.37 15.87
C ARG A 551 21.61 20.14 16.73
N PRO A 552 22.88 19.68 16.73
CA PRO A 552 23.36 18.72 17.72
C PRO A 552 23.26 19.26 19.14
N LEU A 553 22.90 18.41 20.10
CA LEU A 553 23.18 18.66 21.51
C LEU A 553 24.68 18.39 21.79
N PRO A 554 25.27 19.02 22.82
CA PRO A 554 26.64 18.70 23.24
C PRO A 554 26.77 17.24 23.68
N GLY A 555 27.88 16.61 23.29
CA GLY A 555 28.18 15.21 23.62
C GLY A 555 27.73 14.23 22.53
N GLU A 556 28.09 12.96 22.71
CA GLU A 556 27.64 11.91 21.80
C GLU A 556 26.19 11.52 22.10
N ALA A 557 25.34 11.51 21.07
CA ALA A 557 23.96 11.07 21.20
C ALA A 557 23.88 9.59 21.63
N PRO A 558 22.98 9.21 22.56
CA PRO A 558 22.78 7.82 22.98
C PRO A 558 22.59 6.85 21.80
N ILE A 559 21.80 7.23 20.80
CA ILE A 559 21.60 6.41 19.59
C ILE A 559 22.93 6.16 18.84
N CYS A 560 23.80 7.17 18.72
CA CYS A 560 25.06 7.04 18.02
C CYS A 560 26.04 6.13 18.77
N ALA A 561 26.06 6.22 20.11
CA ALA A 561 26.87 5.36 20.97
C ALA A 561 26.38 3.89 20.91
N ALA A 562 25.07 3.67 20.94
CA ALA A 562 24.46 2.35 20.85
C ALA A 562 24.80 1.67 19.51
N LEU A 563 24.63 2.39 18.39
CA LEU A 563 24.95 1.89 17.05
C LEU A 563 26.44 1.65 16.85
N ARG A 564 27.33 2.38 17.57
CA ARG A 564 28.78 2.12 17.51
C ARG A 564 29.10 0.81 18.21
N THR A 565 28.54 0.62 19.39
CA THR A 565 28.71 -0.60 20.18
C THR A 565 28.15 -1.84 19.46
N GLN A 566 27.06 -1.69 18.70
CA GLN A 566 26.54 -2.76 17.84
C GLN A 566 27.50 -3.09 16.70
N ALA A 567 27.95 -2.08 15.94
CA ALA A 567 28.91 -2.28 14.86
C ALA A 567 30.23 -2.91 15.35
N ASP A 568 30.73 -2.50 16.52
CA ASP A 568 31.93 -3.06 17.14
C ASP A 568 31.74 -4.54 17.53
N ARG A 569 30.52 -4.95 17.91
CA ARG A 569 30.18 -6.35 18.20
C ARG A 569 30.09 -7.17 16.92
N GLU A 570 29.37 -6.69 15.92
CA GLU A 570 29.24 -7.36 14.62
C GLU A 570 30.61 -7.54 13.95
N ALA A 571 31.49 -6.53 14.02
CA ALA A 571 32.86 -6.63 13.51
C ALA A 571 33.72 -7.65 14.26
N ARG A 572 33.51 -7.84 15.57
CA ARG A 572 34.18 -8.88 16.37
C ARG A 572 33.68 -10.28 16.06
N GLU A 573 32.38 -10.43 15.80
CA GLU A 573 31.76 -11.71 15.44
C GLU A 573 32.08 -12.12 14.00
N ALA A 574 32.24 -11.16 13.09
CA ALA A 574 32.66 -11.39 11.71
C ALA A 574 34.18 -11.62 11.56
N ALA A 575 34.98 -11.35 12.60
CA ALA A 575 36.41 -11.60 12.56
C ALA A 575 36.68 -13.12 12.54
N PRO A 576 37.46 -13.64 11.57
CA PRO A 576 37.77 -15.06 11.52
C PRO A 576 38.46 -15.49 12.81
N ALA A 577 37.99 -16.59 13.42
CA ALA A 577 38.60 -17.15 14.62
C ALA A 577 40.11 -17.31 14.41
N ALA A 578 40.91 -16.57 15.19
CA ALA A 578 42.35 -16.60 15.08
C ALA A 578 42.82 -18.06 15.24
N ALA A 579 43.46 -18.59 14.19
CA ALA A 579 44.02 -19.93 14.22
C ALA A 579 44.92 -20.10 15.46
N PRO A 580 44.81 -21.22 16.21
CA PRO A 580 45.60 -21.42 17.41
C PRO A 580 47.08 -21.35 17.04
N ARG A 581 47.82 -20.44 17.69
CA ARG A 581 49.27 -20.29 17.52
C ARG A 581 49.93 -21.67 17.74
N SER A 582 50.52 -22.22 16.69
CA SER A 582 51.36 -23.40 16.79
C SER A 582 52.51 -23.11 17.76
N LYS A 583 52.68 -23.98 18.76
CA LYS A 583 53.81 -23.91 19.69
C LYS A 583 55.13 -24.03 18.90
N PRO A 584 56.16 -23.25 19.23
CA PRO A 584 57.46 -23.42 18.61
C PRO A 584 58.06 -24.75 19.06
N SER A 585 58.37 -25.62 18.10
CA SER A 585 59.20 -26.80 18.32
C SER A 585 60.58 -26.34 18.79
N SER A 586 60.97 -26.73 20.00
CA SER A 586 62.35 -26.57 20.49
C SER A 586 63.26 -27.58 19.79
N PRO A 587 64.55 -27.24 19.58
CA PRO A 587 65.46 -27.98 18.71
C PRO A 587 65.85 -29.37 19.22
#